data_AF-A0A1C6IG02-F1
#
_entry.id   AF-A0A1C6IG02-F1
#
_cell.length_a   1.000
_cell.length_b   1.000
_cell.length_c   1.000
_cell.angle_alpha   90.00
_cell.angle_beta   90.00
_cell.angle_gamma   90.00
#
_symmetry.space_group_name_H-M   'P 1'
#
loop_
_entity.id
_entity.type
_entity.pdbx_description
1 polymer ?
#
loop_
_entity_poly.entity_id
_entity_poly.type
_entity_poly.pdbx_seq_one_letter_code
_entity_poly.pdbx_strand_id
1 'polypeptide(L)' 'MDVQEMTWKRKKLLSLMVQMDNYSDYLLLWSPRDKKLWYLDIEHEEFHPLAKWDDFIADPGRYLNGMIEGEFEE' A
#
# COMPACT_ATOMS: atom_id res chain seq x y z
N MET A 1 9.21 16.44 -2.71
CA MET A 1 8.87 15.11 -2.16
C MET A 1 8.53 14.27 -3.36
N ASP A 2 9.45 13.40 -3.75
CA ASP A 2 9.33 12.64 -4.98
C ASP A 2 8.73 11.27 -4.66
N VAL A 3 7.79 10.85 -5.50
CA VAL A 3 7.20 9.50 -5.42
C VAL A 3 8.26 8.49 -5.84
N GLN A 4 8.50 7.46 -5.05
CA GLN A 4 9.52 6.45 -5.34
C GLN A 4 8.95 5.30 -6.16
N GLU A 5 9.57 4.99 -7.30
CA GLU A 5 9.24 3.79 -8.07
C GLU A 5 9.89 2.54 -7.45
N MET A 6 9.18 1.41 -7.45
CA MET A 6 9.73 0.12 -7.07
C MET A 6 9.18 -1.03 -7.92
N THR A 7 9.86 -2.19 -7.84
CA THR A 7 9.42 -3.42 -8.50
C THR A 7 9.23 -4.54 -7.49
N TRP A 8 8.04 -5.15 -7.47
CA TRP A 8 7.71 -6.32 -6.65
C TRP A 8 7.19 -7.46 -7.51
N LYS A 9 7.84 -8.64 -7.50
CA LYS A 9 7.43 -9.83 -8.28
C LYS A 9 7.04 -9.48 -9.74
N ARG A 10 7.87 -8.64 -10.41
CA ARG A 10 7.68 -8.09 -11.78
C ARG A 10 6.56 -7.05 -11.97
N LYS A 11 5.89 -6.61 -10.91
CA LYS A 11 4.95 -5.49 -10.92
C LYS A 11 5.73 -4.19 -10.68
N LYS A 12 5.52 -3.18 -11.54
CA LYS A 12 6.03 -1.81 -11.31
C LYS A 12 4.99 -1.03 -10.51
N LEU A 13 5.42 -0.45 -9.39
CA LEU A 13 4.55 0.21 -8.41
C LEU A 13 5.17 1.55 -8.00
N LEU A 14 4.33 2.44 -7.46
CA LEU A 14 4.75 3.68 -6.86
C LEU A 14 4.54 3.61 -5.34
N SER A 15 5.59 3.86 -4.55
CA SER A 15 5.46 4.00 -3.10
C SER A 15 4.90 5.37 -2.74
N LEU A 16 3.85 5.37 -1.94
CA LEU A 16 3.22 6.58 -1.42
C LEU A 16 3.70 6.96 -0.02
N MET A 17 4.52 6.11 0.61
CA MET A 17 5.06 6.37 1.94
C MET A 17 6.39 7.10 1.84
N VAL A 18 6.58 8.10 2.71
CA VAL A 18 7.93 8.57 3.05
C VAL A 18 8.51 7.51 3.98
N GLN A 19 9.78 7.14 3.76
CA GLN A 19 10.53 6.23 4.62
C GLN A 19 10.40 6.71 6.07
N MET A 20 9.56 6.03 6.85
CA MET A 20 9.31 6.31 8.25
C MET A 20 9.87 5.13 9.02
N ASP A 21 10.93 5.36 9.79
CA ASP A 21 11.69 4.32 10.50
C ASP A 21 10.84 3.44 11.44
N ASN A 22 9.57 3.81 11.70
CA ASN A 22 8.67 3.13 12.64
C ASN A 22 7.50 2.37 11.98
N TYR A 23 7.39 2.34 10.65
CA TYR A 23 6.39 1.56 9.91
C TYR A 23 7.07 0.67 8.86
N SER A 24 8.19 0.04 9.25
CA SER A 24 9.06 -0.73 8.33
C SER A 24 8.38 -1.93 7.68
N ASP A 25 7.29 -2.41 8.26
CA ASP A 25 6.74 -3.72 7.94
C ASP A 25 5.62 -3.63 6.89
N TYR A 26 5.09 -2.43 6.61
CA TYR A 26 4.08 -2.20 5.59
C TYR A 26 4.48 -1.11 4.59
N LEU A 27 4.21 -1.33 3.30
CA LEU A 27 4.31 -0.31 2.25
C LEU A 27 2.96 -0.06 1.60
N LEU A 28 2.51 1.20 1.58
CA LEU A 28 1.38 1.65 0.77
C LEU A 28 1.82 1.94 -0.67
N LEU A 29 1.21 1.24 -1.61
CA LEU A 29 1.66 1.15 -2.99
C LEU A 29 0.53 1.47 -3.97
N TRP A 30 0.82 2.31 -4.95
CA TRP A 30 -0.05 2.53 -6.10
C TRP A 30 0.34 1.62 -7.26
N SER A 31 -0.65 0.90 -7.79
CA SER A 31 -0.51 0.12 -9.01
C SER A 31 -1.15 0.87 -10.19
N PRO A 32 -0.35 1.38 -11.14
CA PRO A 32 -0.89 2.08 -12.31
C PRO A 32 -1.65 1.14 -13.27
N ARG A 33 -1.42 -0.18 -13.18
CA ARG A 33 -2.02 -1.18 -14.06
C ARG A 33 -3.52 -1.32 -13.85
N ASP A 34 -3.94 -1.37 -12.60
CA ASP A 34 -5.34 -1.55 -12.18
C ASP A 34 -5.93 -0.31 -11.52
N LYS A 35 -5.12 0.75 -11.36
CA LYS A 35 -5.50 2.03 -10.76
C LYS A 35 -6.04 1.85 -9.34
N LYS A 36 -5.34 1.03 -8.55
CA LYS A 36 -5.69 0.72 -7.17
C LYS A 36 -4.49 0.90 -6.24
N LEU A 37 -4.83 1.14 -4.98
CA LEU A 37 -3.93 1.01 -3.85
C LEU A 37 -3.87 -0.44 -3.41
N TRP A 38 -2.65 -0.83 -3.08
CA TRP A 38 -2.26 -2.10 -2.50
C TRP A 38 -1.39 -1.80 -1.29
N TYR A 39 -1.29 -2.75 -0.37
CA TYR A 39 -0.21 -2.74 0.58
C TYR A 39 0.63 -4.02 0.48
N LEU A 40 1.92 -3.86 0.75
CA LEU A 40 2.86 -4.96 0.87
C LEU A 40 3.20 -5.10 2.34
N ASP A 41 2.84 -6.24 2.92
CA ASP A 41 3.45 -6.71 4.16
C ASP A 41 4.84 -7.25 3.80
N ILE A 42 5.87 -6.57 4.29
CA ILE A 42 7.27 -6.93 4.05
C ILE A 42 7.68 -8.11 4.93
N GLU A 43 7.16 -8.21 6.16
CA GLU A 43 7.51 -9.28 7.11
C GLU A 43 7.04 -10.64 6.58
N HIS A 44 5.82 -10.69 6.03
CA HIS A 44 5.20 -11.92 5.51
C HIS A 44 5.33 -12.08 3.98
N GLU A 45 5.90 -11.10 3.27
CA GLU A 45 6.00 -11.04 1.80
C GLU A 45 4.64 -11.12 1.06
N GLU A 46 3.58 -10.60 1.68
CA GLU A 46 2.20 -10.67 1.19
C GLU A 46 1.73 -9.36 0.55
N PHE A 47 0.96 -9.48 -0.53
CA PHE A 47 0.56 -8.33 -1.34
C PHE A 47 -0.96 -8.27 -1.45
N HIS A 48 -1.55 -7.34 -0.71
CA HIS A 48 -2.97 -7.30 -0.43
C HIS A 48 -3.64 -6.10 -1.11
N PRO A 49 -4.81 -6.29 -1.75
CA PRO A 49 -5.55 -5.19 -2.36
C PRO A 49 -6.17 -4.32 -1.27
N LEU A 50 -6.06 -2.99 -1.40
CA LEU A 50 -6.60 -2.07 -0.39
C LEU A 50 -7.87 -1.37 -0.88
N ALA A 51 -7.76 -0.53 -1.91
CA ALA A 51 -8.86 0.33 -2.35
C ALA A 51 -8.63 0.89 -3.76
N LYS A 52 -9.68 1.43 -4.39
CA LYS A 52 -9.50 2.41 -5.47
C LYS A 52 -9.08 3.75 -4.86
N TRP A 53 -8.44 4.60 -5.67
CA TRP A 53 -8.01 5.93 -5.23
C TRP A 53 -9.14 6.78 -4.65
N ASP A 54 -10.28 6.84 -5.35
CA ASP A 54 -11.40 7.68 -4.96
C ASP A 54 -12.03 7.22 -3.63
N ASP A 55 -12.09 5.90 -3.41
CA ASP A 55 -12.59 5.32 -2.16
C ASP A 55 -11.63 5.62 -1.00
N PHE A 56 -10.31 5.47 -1.25
CA PHE A 56 -9.29 5.73 -0.24
C PHE A 56 -9.23 7.20 0.18
N ILE A 57 -9.27 8.13 -0.77
CA ILE A 57 -9.14 9.55 -0.43
C ILE A 57 -10.39 10.10 0.26
N ALA A 58 -11.54 9.44 0.09
CA ALA A 58 -12.76 9.77 0.80
C ALA A 58 -12.69 9.42 2.30
N ASP A 59 -11.98 8.35 2.68
CA ASP A 59 -11.78 7.92 4.07
C ASP A 59 -10.44 7.18 4.27
N PRO A 60 -9.29 7.90 4.26
CA PRO A 60 -7.99 7.25 4.35
C PRO A 60 -7.74 6.62 5.73
N GLY A 61 -8.37 7.15 6.79
CA GLY A 61 -8.23 6.63 8.15
C GLY A 61 -8.78 5.21 8.28
N ARG A 62 -9.95 4.93 7.68
CA ARG A 62 -10.52 3.57 7.63
C ARG A 62 -9.54 2.57 7.02
N TYR A 63 -8.97 2.88 5.86
CA TYR A 63 -8.09 1.94 5.16
C TYR A 63 -6.73 1.77 5.84
N LEU A 64 -6.14 2.85 6.37
CA LEU A 64 -4.87 2.77 7.09
C LEU A 64 -5.01 1.99 8.40
N ASN A 65 -6.09 2.21 9.16
CA ASN A 65 -6.34 1.45 10.38
C ASN A 65 -6.68 0.00 10.07
N GLY A 66 -7.55 -0.27 9.09
CA GLY A 66 -7.90 -1.63 8.70
C GLY A 66 -6.69 -2.43 8.19
N MET A 67 -5.71 -1.78 7.54
CA MET A 67 -4.44 -2.41 7.17
C MET A 67 -3.64 -2.84 8.41
N ILE A 68 -3.55 -2.00 9.43
CA ILE A 68 -2.83 -2.31 10.69
C ILE A 68 -3.57 -3.39 11.50
N GLU A 69 -4.90 -3.44 11.40
CA GLU A 69 -5.77 -4.41 12.07
C GLU A 69 -5.90 -5.75 11.31
N GLY A 70 -5.33 -5.86 10.11
CA GLY A 70 -5.42 -7.06 9.27
C GLY A 70 -6.79 -7.27 8.59
N GLU A 71 -7.63 -6.24 8.46
CA GLU A 71 -8.99 -6.33 7.86
C GLU A 71 -8.96 -6.83 6.39
N PHE A 72 -7.83 -6.64 5.71
CA PHE A 72 -7.68 -6.87 4.27
C PHE A 72 -6.79 -8.08 3.92
N GLU A 73 -6.36 -8.85 4.94
CA GLU A 73 -5.62 -10.09 4.78
C GLU A 73 -6.62 -11.24 4.55
N GLU A 74 -6.58 -11.91 3.40
CA GLU A 74 -7.42 -13.09 3.07
C GLU A 74 -6.73 -14.41 3.41
#